data_AF-A0A2E7US50-F1
#
_entry.id   AF-A0A2E7US50-F1
#
_cell.length_a   1.000
_cell.length_b   1.000
_cell.length_c   1.000
_cell.angle_alpha   90.00
_cell.angle_beta   90.00
_cell.angle_gamma   90.00
#
_symmetry.space_group_name_H-M   'P 1'
#
loop_
_entity.id
_entity.type
_entity.pdbx_description
1 polymer ?
#
loop_
_entity_poly.entity_id
_entity_poly.type
_entity_poly.pdbx_seq_one_letter_code
_entity_poly.pdbx_strand_id
1 'polypeptide(L)' 'MTCVCGHDRTHYLVSPVPTYTGWGKFWVIFMGVSTRPVRVDFKCRQCGQLFDFTEDAEELGRFL' A
#
# COMPACT_ATOMS: atom_id res chain seq x y z
N MET A 1 -2.74 12.75 -3.48
CA MET A 1 -2.13 13.14 -4.78
C MET A 1 -2.89 12.41 -5.87
N THR A 2 -3.08 12.97 -7.07
CA THR A 2 -3.84 12.30 -8.15
C THR A 2 -2.91 11.81 -9.26
N CYS A 3 -3.23 10.65 -9.84
CA CYS A 3 -2.50 10.10 -10.99
C CYS A 3 -2.61 11.01 -12.23
N VAL A 4 -1.69 10.89 -13.18
CA VAL A 4 -1.76 11.52 -14.52
C VAL A 4 -3.09 11.23 -15.24
N CYS A 5 -3.67 10.07 -14.93
CA CYS A 5 -4.98 9.64 -15.38
C CYS A 5 -6.18 10.31 -14.71
N GLY A 6 -5.96 11.17 -13.71
CA GLY A 6 -6.99 11.79 -12.89
C GLY A 6 -7.54 10.91 -11.76
N HIS A 7 -7.05 9.67 -11.63
CA HIS A 7 -7.51 8.76 -10.57
C HIS A 7 -6.93 9.14 -9.20
N ASP A 8 -7.82 9.18 -8.21
CA ASP A 8 -7.46 9.37 -6.80
C ASP A 8 -7.15 8.02 -6.13
N ARG A 9 -6.51 8.05 -4.96
CA ARG A 9 -6.09 6.88 -4.18
C ARG A 9 -7.23 5.95 -3.76
N THR A 10 -8.47 6.45 -3.76
CA THR A 10 -9.70 5.70 -3.44
C THR A 10 -10.37 5.09 -4.67
N HIS A 11 -9.85 5.34 -5.87
CA HIS A 11 -10.44 4.84 -7.11
C HIS A 11 -10.18 3.33 -7.28
N TYR A 12 -11.15 2.58 -7.76
CA TYR A 12 -11.07 1.10 -7.89
C TYR A 12 -9.95 0.61 -8.83
N LEU A 13 -9.46 1.48 -9.73
CA LEU A 13 -8.31 1.20 -10.61
C LEU A 13 -6.96 1.42 -9.93
N VAL A 14 -6.94 1.95 -8.70
CA VAL A 14 -5.74 2.12 -7.90
C VAL A 14 -5.64 0.95 -6.93
N SER A 15 -4.48 0.29 -6.93
CA SER A 15 -4.19 -0.80 -6.01
C SER A 15 -3.20 -0.33 -4.95
N PRO A 16 -3.54 -0.45 -3.66
CA PRO A 16 -2.57 -0.25 -2.59
C PRO A 16 -1.60 -1.43 -2.59
N VAL A 17 -0.30 -1.13 -2.60
CA VAL A 17 0.79 -2.10 -2.55
C VAL A 17 1.48 -1.94 -1.19
N PRO A 18 1.20 -2.81 -0.22
CA PRO A 18 1.84 -2.75 1.08
C PRO A 18 3.30 -3.22 0.99
N THR A 19 4.18 -2.37 1.45
CA THR A 19 5.61 -2.59 1.60
C THR A 19 5.91 -2.89 3.07
N TYR A 20 6.44 -4.08 3.32
CA TYR A 20 6.85 -4.56 4.65
C TYR A 20 8.38 -4.56 4.75
N THR A 21 8.92 -4.35 5.95
CA THR A 21 10.35 -4.59 6.21
C THR A 21 10.67 -6.07 6.05
N GLY A 22 11.94 -6.41 5.77
CA GLY A 22 12.35 -7.82 5.58
C GLY A 22 11.98 -8.73 6.76
N TRP A 23 12.01 -8.19 7.98
CA TRP A 23 11.53 -8.87 9.18
C TRP A 23 9.99 -8.97 9.25
N GLY A 24 9.27 -7.89 8.94
CA GLY A 24 7.79 -7.92 8.88
C GLY A 24 7.27 -8.92 7.85
N LYS A 25 7.88 -8.96 6.66
CA LYS A 25 7.52 -9.91 5.59
C LYS A 25 7.73 -11.37 6.04
N PHE A 26 8.80 -11.64 6.79
CA PHE A 26 9.04 -12.97 7.36
C PHE A 26 7.92 -13.35 8.35
N TRP A 27 7.55 -12.44 9.25
CA TRP A 27 6.47 -12.69 10.22
C TRP A 27 5.08 -12.84 9.58
N VAL A 28 4.74 -12.02 8.58
CA VAL A 28 3.45 -12.15 7.85
C VAL A 28 3.37 -13.51 7.14
N ILE A 29 4.43 -13.91 6.44
CA ILE A 29 4.43 -15.14 5.63
C ILE A 29 4.50 -16.39 6.51
N PHE A 30 5.35 -16.41 7.54
CA PHE A 30 5.59 -17.62 8.34
C PHE A 30 4.66 -17.77 9.54
N MET A 31 4.27 -16.66 10.18
CA MET A 31 3.46 -16.70 11.40
C MET A 31 1.98 -16.39 11.14
N GLY A 32 1.61 -15.99 9.92
CA GLY A 32 0.24 -15.58 9.60
C GLY A 32 -0.23 -14.38 10.43
N VAL A 33 0.69 -13.69 11.11
CA VAL A 33 0.40 -12.52 11.91
C VAL A 33 0.21 -11.36 10.95
N SER A 34 -0.97 -10.73 10.98
CA SER A 34 -1.17 -9.47 10.27
C SER A 34 -0.32 -8.40 10.95
N THR A 35 0.89 -8.17 10.42
CA THR A 35 1.79 -7.11 10.89
C THR A 35 1.43 -5.83 10.17
N ARG A 36 1.49 -4.69 10.84
CA ARG A 36 1.28 -3.40 10.17
C ARG A 36 2.32 -3.24 9.05
N PRO A 37 1.90 -2.91 7.81
CA PRO A 37 2.87 -2.55 6.78
C PRO A 37 3.65 -1.32 7.23
N VAL A 38 4.85 -1.15 6.71
CA VAL A 38 5.69 0.02 7.03
C VAL A 38 5.39 1.17 6.07
N ARG A 39 4.88 0.84 4.89
CA ARG A 39 4.50 1.80 3.86
C ARG A 39 3.48 1.16 2.93
N VAL A 40 2.54 1.92 2.39
CA VAL A 40 1.63 1.48 1.34
C VAL A 40 1.77 2.44 0.17
N ASP A 41 2.21 1.90 -0.98
CA ASP A 41 2.35 2.65 -2.22
C ASP A 41 1.11 2.46 -3.09
N PHE A 42 0.54 3.55 -3.60
CA PHE A 42 -0.65 3.51 -4.46
C PHE A 42 -0.24 3.41 -5.92
N LYS A 43 -0.51 2.24 -6.52
CA LYS A 43 -0.22 1.97 -7.93
C LYS A 43 -1.48 2.10 -8.77
N CYS A 44 -1.45 2.99 -9.77
CA CYS A 44 -2.50 3.00 -10.78
C CYS A 44 -2.34 1.80 -11.71
N ARG A 45 -3.36 0.95 -11.85
CA ARG A 45 -3.33 -0.18 -12.82
C ARG A 45 -3.41 0.29 -14.27
N GLN A 46 -4.00 1.46 -14.52
CA GLN A 46 -4.15 1.99 -15.87
C GLN A 46 -2.86 2.60 -16.40
N CYS A 47 -2.16 3.41 -15.60
CA CYS A 47 -0.89 4.02 -15.99
C CYS A 47 0.34 3.17 -15.63
N GLY A 48 0.20 2.23 -14.69
CA GLY A 48 1.30 1.44 -14.15
C GLY A 48 2.23 2.21 -13.19
N GLN A 49 1.92 3.47 -12.91
CA GLN A 49 2.77 4.37 -12.13
C GLN A 49 2.36 4.42 -10.65
N LEU A 50 3.36 4.58 -9.79
CA LEU A 50 3.19 4.93 -8.38
C LEU A 50 3.13 6.46 -8.31
N PHE A 51 2.05 6.99 -7.74
CA PHE A 51 1.83 8.45 -7.68
C PHE A 51 1.61 8.95 -6.25
N ASP A 52 1.28 8.07 -5.32
CA ASP A 52 1.05 8.40 -3.93
C ASP A 52 1.57 7.28 -3.03
N PHE A 53 1.92 7.61 -1.80
CA PHE A 53 2.33 6.64 -0.79
C PHE A 53 1.92 7.13 0.59
N THR A 54 1.57 6.21 1.47
CA THR A 54 1.27 6.51 2.88
C THR A 54 2.19 5.69 3.78
N GLU A 55 2.75 6.36 4.77
CA GLU A 55 3.60 5.77 5.83
C GLU A 55 2.94 5.96 7.20
N ASP A 56 1.71 6.49 7.24
CA ASP A 56 1.00 6.82 8.47
C ASP A 56 0.53 5.54 9.17
N ALA A 57 1.08 5.30 10.36
CA ALA A 57 0.80 4.09 11.15
C ALA A 57 -0.69 3.89 11.46
N GLU A 58 -1.47 4.97 11.56
CA GLU A 58 -2.93 4.91 11.73
C GLU A 58 -3.65 4.51 10.44
N GLU A 59 -3.28 5.08 9.27
CA GLU A 59 -3.87 4.70 7.99
C GLU A 59 -3.50 3.27 7.59
N LEU A 60 -2.25 2.87 7.85
CA LEU A 60 -1.73 1.52 7.66
C LEU A 60 -2.55 0.47 8.44
N GLY A 61 -3.10 0.85 9.60
CA GLY A 61 -3.97 0.00 10.40
C GLY A 61 -5.30 -0.36 9.73
N ARG A 62 -5.77 0.39 8.73
CA ARG A 62 -6.95 0.01 7.93
C ARG A 62 -6.67 -1.07 6.89
N PHE A 63 -5.40 -1.31 6.58
CA PHE A 63 -4.95 -2.30 5.61
C PHE A 63 -4.42 -3.59 6.28
N LEU A 64 -4.66 -3.74 7.60
CA LEU A 64 -4.40 -4.93 8.40
C LEU A 64 -5.48 -6.01 8.24
#